data_AF-A0A942DN87-F1
#
_entry.id   AF-A0A942DN87-F1
#
_cell.length_a   1.000
_cell.length_b   1.000
_cell.length_c   1.000
_cell.angle_alpha   90.00
_cell.angle_beta   90.00
_cell.angle_gamma   90.00
#
_symmetry.space_group_name_H-M   'P 1'
#
loop_
_entity.id
_entity.type
_entity.pdbx_description
1 polymer ?
#
loop_
_entity_poly.entity_id
_entity_poly.type
_entity_poly.pdbx_seq_one_letter_code
_entity_poly.pdbx_strand_id
1 'polypeptide(L)'
;MTKLFFLSFSLLLTLPAMAQKYPQPGDCKSHIAQIVCLVDPADPSTPEAGYLKRPCKPGSEDYQSFFERHYDRSPDVIKNMYCHLEKIFVEVGFQGTAYASQVVDPSGKMTGGAIGIRKEVLDNPLTYPQWLSWKEETSFGGSTTVTGPSLDLIHYQANINTHDLFLDFVLAHEFGHLFDFTNKLNQLVDCRWEEDDHGGHLVGACTPMPGSWSSLSWQGATSPTPANDYPFRKETCFYFCNGHYLPAADSTAMFSGLLGSNFASTYAASNMADDWAETFAYYTMIQARGFQLYVETHGNVFDLTGHFASDLLVSKRAYVEAFLQSPFLYPGEGNVTPHSRKTIIDR
;
A
#
# COMPACT_ATOMS: atom_id res chain seq x y z
N MET A 1 31.79 -3.99 -35.18
CA MET A 1 30.74 -4.27 -34.19
C MET A 1 31.25 -3.83 -32.83
N THR A 2 30.91 -2.60 -32.46
CA THR A 2 31.46 -1.91 -31.28
C THR A 2 30.63 -2.31 -30.06
N LYS A 3 31.23 -3.04 -29.12
CA LYS A 3 30.58 -3.39 -27.85
C LYS A 3 30.43 -2.10 -27.03
N LEU A 4 29.19 -1.63 -26.87
CA LEU A 4 28.84 -0.56 -25.96
C LEU A 4 28.88 -1.13 -24.53
N PHE A 5 29.90 -0.76 -23.76
CA PHE A 5 29.93 -1.02 -22.32
C PHE A 5 29.02 -0.01 -21.63
N PHE A 6 27.87 -0.46 -21.13
CA PHE A 6 27.10 0.30 -20.15
C PHE A 6 27.84 0.24 -18.81
N LEU A 7 28.54 1.33 -18.47
CA LEU A 7 28.97 1.58 -17.10
C LEU A 7 27.72 1.91 -16.29
N SER A 8 27.21 0.92 -15.55
CA SER A 8 26.23 1.16 -14.49
C SER A 8 26.95 1.86 -13.34
N PHE A 9 26.79 3.18 -13.26
CA PHE A 9 27.17 3.93 -12.07
C PHE A 9 26.17 3.57 -10.97
N SER A 10 26.46 2.53 -10.18
CA SER A 10 25.78 2.32 -8.90
C SER A 10 26.24 3.42 -7.95
N LEU A 11 25.57 4.57 -8.03
CA LEU A 11 25.59 5.55 -6.96
C LEU A 11 24.83 4.89 -5.79
N LEU A 12 25.55 4.16 -4.95
CA LEU A 12 25.08 3.80 -3.61
C LEU A 12 24.92 5.12 -2.85
N LEU A 13 23.79 5.79 -3.06
CA LEU A 13 23.26 6.76 -2.12
C LEU A 13 22.98 5.94 -0.86
N THR A 14 23.97 5.86 0.01
CA THR A 14 23.73 5.54 1.41
C THR A 14 22.69 6.56 1.85
N LEU A 15 21.45 6.12 2.07
CA LEU A 15 20.46 6.91 2.78
C LEU A 15 21.22 7.52 3.97
N PRO A 16 21.30 8.86 4.10
CA PRO A 16 21.94 9.45 5.26
C PRO A 16 21.33 8.73 6.45
N ALA A 17 22.16 8.15 7.33
CA ALA A 17 21.67 7.42 8.49
C ALA A 17 20.65 8.32 9.18
N MET A 18 19.37 8.00 9.02
CA MET A 18 18.24 8.86 9.38
C MET A 18 18.09 8.82 10.89
N ALA A 19 19.05 9.42 11.59
CA ALA A 19 19.08 9.52 13.03
C ALA A 19 18.33 10.78 13.46
N GLN A 20 17.07 10.91 13.04
CA GLN A 20 16.14 11.59 13.94
C GLN A 20 16.07 10.69 15.17
N LYS A 21 16.65 11.13 16.28
CA LYS A 21 16.58 10.42 17.57
C LYS A 21 15.13 10.46 18.03
N TYR A 22 14.30 9.58 17.49
CA TYR A 22 13.07 9.21 18.16
C TYR A 22 13.46 8.63 19.53
N PRO A 23 12.76 8.98 20.62
CA PRO A 23 12.98 8.30 21.88
C PRO A 23 12.95 6.80 21.60
N GLN A 24 14.00 6.09 22.03
CA GLN A 24 14.07 4.63 21.86
C GLN A 24 12.74 4.09 22.35
N PRO A 25 11.95 3.45 21.48
CA PRO A 25 10.62 3.08 21.87
C PRO A 25 10.72 2.17 23.09
N GLY A 26 9.83 2.36 24.08
CA GLY A 26 9.55 1.27 25.01
C GLY A 26 9.28 0.00 24.20
N ASP A 27 9.56 -1.17 24.73
CA ASP A 27 9.66 -2.47 24.02
C ASP A 27 8.54 -2.77 22.99
N CYS A 28 8.56 -2.12 21.81
CA CYS A 28 7.49 -2.23 20.81
C CYS A 28 7.51 -3.60 20.15
N LYS A 29 8.66 -4.27 20.20
CA LYS A 29 8.76 -5.66 19.78
C LYS A 29 7.93 -6.56 20.70
N SER A 30 8.05 -6.44 22.03
CA SER A 30 7.21 -7.25 22.93
C SER A 30 5.73 -6.86 22.90
N HIS A 31 5.40 -5.64 22.46
CA HIS A 31 4.02 -5.23 22.19
C HIS A 31 3.38 -6.01 21.03
N ILE A 32 4.15 -6.39 19.99
CA ILE A 32 3.64 -7.14 18.83
C ILE A 32 2.90 -8.42 19.27
N ALA A 33 3.49 -9.18 20.18
CA ALA A 33 2.90 -10.42 20.68
C ALA A 33 1.52 -10.22 21.34
N GLN A 34 1.25 -9.02 21.86
CA GLN A 34 0.02 -8.68 22.58
C GLN A 34 -1.11 -8.21 21.64
N ILE A 35 -0.76 -7.72 20.44
CA ILE A 35 -1.71 -7.11 19.51
C ILE A 35 -2.03 -7.97 18.27
N VAL A 36 -1.25 -9.04 18.02
CA VAL A 36 -1.54 -10.02 16.96
C VAL A 36 -2.75 -10.88 17.34
N CYS A 37 -3.73 -10.93 16.45
CA CYS A 37 -5.05 -11.46 16.74
C CYS A 37 -5.61 -12.20 15.51
N LEU A 38 -5.65 -13.53 15.56
CA LEU A 38 -6.35 -14.34 14.56
C LEU A 38 -7.86 -14.14 14.72
N VAL A 39 -8.54 -13.76 13.65
CA VAL A 39 -9.97 -13.42 13.68
C VAL A 39 -10.73 -14.07 12.53
N ASP A 40 -12.00 -14.37 12.80
CA ASP A 40 -12.95 -14.72 11.75
C ASP A 40 -13.28 -13.48 10.89
N PRO A 41 -13.79 -13.70 9.65
CA PRO A 41 -14.24 -12.61 8.80
C PRO A 41 -15.18 -11.67 9.56
N ALA A 42 -14.99 -10.37 9.39
CA ALA A 42 -15.88 -9.38 9.98
C ALA A 42 -17.33 -9.67 9.55
N ASP A 43 -18.24 -9.68 10.51
CA ASP A 43 -19.67 -9.77 10.24
C ASP A 43 -20.10 -8.46 9.54
N PRO A 44 -20.65 -8.51 8.32
CA PRO A 44 -21.04 -7.32 7.58
C PRO A 44 -22.15 -6.51 8.28
N SER A 45 -22.85 -7.09 9.24
CA SER A 45 -23.84 -6.39 10.08
C SER A 45 -23.22 -5.68 11.29
N THR A 46 -21.95 -5.93 11.60
CA THR A 46 -21.26 -5.26 12.70
C THR A 46 -20.86 -3.85 12.26
N PRO A 47 -21.26 -2.81 13.02
CA PRO A 47 -20.80 -1.45 12.74
C PRO A 47 -19.28 -1.39 12.70
N GLU A 48 -18.71 -0.52 11.88
CA GLU A 48 -17.26 -0.36 11.72
C GLU A 48 -16.54 -0.21 13.08
N ALA A 49 -17.06 0.59 14.02
CA ALA A 49 -16.49 0.71 15.36
C ALA A 49 -16.43 -0.62 16.18
N GLY A 50 -17.16 -1.65 15.75
CA GLY A 50 -17.15 -2.99 16.33
C GLY A 50 -16.04 -3.90 15.77
N TYR A 51 -15.46 -3.61 14.60
CA TYR A 51 -14.46 -4.52 14.00
C TYR A 51 -13.20 -4.64 14.88
N LEU A 52 -12.82 -3.57 15.59
CA LEU A 52 -11.69 -3.54 16.52
C LEU A 52 -11.91 -4.40 17.77
N LYS A 53 -13.17 -4.72 18.08
CA LYS A 53 -13.57 -5.46 19.28
C LYS A 53 -13.69 -6.96 19.04
N ARG A 54 -13.35 -7.44 17.84
CA ARG A 54 -13.37 -8.87 17.52
C ARG A 54 -12.44 -9.64 18.46
N PRO A 55 -12.92 -10.70 19.12
CA PRO A 55 -12.09 -11.49 20.02
C PRO A 55 -11.05 -12.29 19.25
N CYS A 56 -9.84 -12.41 19.81
CA CYS A 56 -8.80 -13.24 19.22
C CYS A 56 -9.12 -14.72 19.38
N LYS A 57 -8.84 -15.49 18.34
CA LYS A 57 -8.97 -16.95 18.33
C LYS A 57 -7.72 -17.62 18.90
N PRO A 58 -7.85 -18.84 19.47
CA PRO A 58 -6.69 -19.68 19.77
C PRO A 58 -5.77 -19.84 18.55
N GLY A 59 -4.46 -19.90 18.76
CA GLY A 59 -3.46 -19.96 17.68
C GLY A 59 -3.06 -18.60 17.11
N SER A 60 -3.44 -17.49 17.75
CA SER A 60 -2.97 -16.15 17.37
C SER A 60 -1.45 -16.01 17.53
N GLU A 61 -0.90 -16.70 18.54
CA GLU A 61 0.51 -16.76 18.87
C GLU A 61 1.39 -17.29 17.73
N ASP A 62 0.85 -18.17 16.88
CA ASP A 62 1.58 -18.78 15.77
C ASP A 62 2.01 -17.74 14.71
N TYR A 63 1.30 -16.60 14.62
CA TYR A 63 1.57 -15.57 13.63
C TYR A 63 2.50 -14.45 14.12
N GLN A 64 2.79 -14.38 15.42
CA GLN A 64 3.58 -13.29 16.01
C GLN A 64 4.95 -13.15 15.33
N SER A 65 5.59 -14.28 15.07
CA SER A 65 6.93 -14.32 14.50
C SER A 65 7.06 -13.65 13.13
N PHE A 66 6.00 -13.59 12.32
CA PHE A 66 6.04 -12.89 11.02
C PHE A 66 6.28 -11.39 11.21
N PHE A 67 5.55 -10.79 12.15
CA PHE A 67 5.62 -9.36 12.44
C PHE A 67 6.88 -9.00 13.24
N GLU A 68 7.34 -9.86 14.14
CA GLU A 68 8.62 -9.65 14.84
C GLU A 68 9.81 -9.72 13.88
N ARG A 69 9.83 -10.67 12.93
CA ARG A 69 10.88 -10.72 11.90
C ARG A 69 10.82 -9.51 10.97
N HIS A 70 9.62 -9.03 10.62
CA HIS A 70 9.45 -7.78 9.87
C HIS A 70 9.99 -6.59 10.67
N TYR A 71 9.65 -6.48 11.96
CA TYR A 71 10.18 -5.46 12.85
C TYR A 71 11.71 -5.49 12.85
N ASP A 72 12.35 -6.65 13.05
CA ASP A 72 13.80 -6.76 13.18
C ASP A 72 14.57 -6.24 11.95
N ARG A 73 14.07 -6.52 10.75
CA ARG A 73 14.71 -6.14 9.47
C ARG A 73 14.28 -4.77 8.94
N SER A 74 13.33 -4.11 9.60
CA SER A 74 12.77 -2.84 9.17
C SER A 74 13.61 -1.63 9.61
N PRO A 75 13.56 -0.51 8.85
CA PRO A 75 14.13 0.75 9.31
C PRO A 75 13.35 1.32 10.51
N ASP A 76 13.96 2.22 11.28
CA ASP A 76 13.38 2.76 12.52
C ASP A 76 12.00 3.39 12.32
N VAL A 77 11.78 4.07 11.19
CA VAL A 77 10.47 4.65 10.84
C VAL A 77 9.36 3.59 10.76
N ILE A 78 9.67 2.39 10.27
CA ILE A 78 8.73 1.28 10.19
C ILE A 78 8.63 0.54 11.54
N LYS A 79 9.76 0.38 12.26
CA LYS A 79 9.77 -0.20 13.62
C LYS A 79 8.90 0.59 14.58
N ASN A 80 8.99 1.91 14.55
CA ASN A 80 8.23 2.78 15.42
C ASN A 80 6.73 2.69 15.17
N MET A 81 6.29 2.43 13.93
CA MET A 81 4.86 2.27 13.63
C MET A 81 4.20 1.18 14.50
N TYR A 82 4.91 0.09 14.83
CA TYR A 82 4.38 -0.97 15.70
C TYR A 82 4.03 -0.48 17.11
N CYS A 83 4.69 0.56 17.60
CA CYS A 83 4.39 1.18 18.90
C CYS A 83 3.01 1.86 18.92
N HIS A 84 2.50 2.19 17.74
CA HIS A 84 1.26 2.94 17.54
C HIS A 84 0.13 2.07 17.00
N LEU A 85 0.35 0.75 16.92
CA LEU A 85 -0.69 -0.20 16.58
C LEU A 85 -1.42 -0.69 17.84
N GLU A 86 -2.74 -0.66 17.81
CA GLU A 86 -3.57 -1.29 18.85
C GLU A 86 -3.90 -2.75 18.50
N LYS A 87 -3.95 -3.08 17.20
CA LYS A 87 -4.28 -4.41 16.69
C LYS A 87 -3.56 -4.74 15.38
N ILE A 88 -3.19 -6.01 15.25
CA ILE A 88 -2.78 -6.66 14.01
C ILE A 88 -3.69 -7.86 13.80
N PHE A 89 -4.64 -7.77 12.87
CA PHE A 89 -5.55 -8.85 12.56
C PHE A 89 -4.95 -9.83 11.56
N VAL A 90 -5.02 -11.12 11.88
CA VAL A 90 -4.81 -12.19 10.90
C VAL A 90 -6.18 -12.68 10.48
N GLU A 91 -6.59 -12.34 9.27
CA GLU A 91 -7.96 -12.53 8.78
C GLU A 91 -8.12 -13.91 8.14
N VAL A 92 -8.97 -14.76 8.73
CA VAL A 92 -9.26 -16.10 8.18
C VAL A 92 -9.92 -16.02 6.80
N GLY A 93 -10.69 -14.96 6.52
CA GLY A 93 -11.31 -14.74 5.22
C GLY A 93 -11.42 -13.25 4.90
N PHE A 94 -10.48 -12.77 4.09
CA PHE A 94 -10.43 -11.40 3.59
C PHE A 94 -10.23 -11.42 2.08
N GLN A 95 -10.96 -10.56 1.36
CA GLN A 95 -10.95 -10.54 -0.11
C GLN A 95 -9.68 -9.90 -0.66
N GLY A 96 -9.13 -8.88 0.02
CA GLY A 96 -7.85 -8.26 -0.32
C GLY A 96 -6.65 -9.00 0.25
N THR A 97 -5.47 -8.37 0.14
CA THR A 97 -4.22 -8.86 0.73
C THR A 97 -4.09 -8.42 2.18
N ALA A 98 -4.24 -7.12 2.42
CA ALA A 98 -4.19 -6.50 3.73
C ALA A 98 -5.02 -5.20 3.72
N TYR A 99 -5.18 -4.59 4.89
CA TYR A 99 -5.80 -3.29 5.05
C TYR A 99 -5.20 -2.56 6.25
N ALA A 100 -5.32 -1.23 6.25
CA ALA A 100 -5.03 -0.35 7.36
C ALA A 100 -6.30 0.36 7.82
N SER A 101 -6.40 0.67 9.10
CA SER A 101 -7.53 1.42 9.63
C SER A 101 -7.11 2.29 10.81
N GLN A 102 -7.86 3.37 11.00
CA GLN A 102 -7.71 4.26 12.14
C GLN A 102 -8.38 3.65 13.37
N VAL A 103 -7.74 3.75 14.53
CA VAL A 103 -8.42 3.54 15.80
C VAL A 103 -8.75 4.90 16.38
N VAL A 104 -10.04 5.12 16.63
CA VAL A 104 -10.57 6.40 17.10
C VAL A 104 -11.33 6.23 18.42
N ASP A 105 -11.22 7.23 19.30
CA ASP A 105 -11.99 7.29 20.54
C ASP A 105 -13.45 7.74 20.30
N PRO A 106 -14.34 7.76 21.32
CA PRO A 106 -15.72 8.22 21.16
C PRO A 106 -15.88 9.69 20.72
N SER A 107 -14.85 10.53 20.84
CA SER A 107 -14.82 11.89 20.28
C SER A 107 -14.37 11.92 18.83
N GLY A 108 -13.98 10.75 18.30
CA GLY A 108 -13.43 10.51 16.97
C GLY A 108 -11.95 10.88 16.85
N LYS A 109 -11.26 11.23 17.94
CA LYS A 109 -9.82 11.47 17.92
C LYS A 109 -9.10 10.16 17.64
N MET A 110 -8.16 10.16 16.70
CA MET A 110 -7.29 9.00 16.43
C MET A 110 -6.41 8.70 17.65
N THR A 111 -6.51 7.49 18.20
CA THR A 111 -5.72 6.99 19.34
C THR A 111 -4.63 6.01 18.94
N GLY A 112 -4.75 5.42 17.75
CA GLY A 112 -3.78 4.46 17.23
C GLY A 112 -4.14 3.99 15.82
N GLY A 113 -3.39 3.02 15.32
CA GLY A 113 -3.64 2.34 14.05
C GLY A 113 -4.00 0.88 14.27
N ALA A 114 -4.65 0.29 13.28
CA ALA A 114 -4.79 -1.15 13.17
C ALA A 114 -4.46 -1.56 11.74
N ILE A 115 -3.93 -2.77 11.59
CA ILE A 115 -3.78 -3.41 10.28
C ILE A 115 -4.45 -4.78 10.32
N GLY A 116 -4.88 -5.26 9.16
CA GLY A 116 -5.27 -6.65 8.98
C GLY A 116 -4.57 -7.24 7.76
N ILE A 117 -4.23 -8.52 7.82
CA ILE A 117 -3.60 -9.25 6.71
C ILE A 117 -4.31 -10.59 6.54
N ARG A 118 -4.54 -10.97 5.28
CA ARG A 118 -5.16 -12.25 4.94
C ARG A 118 -4.29 -13.40 5.46
N LYS A 119 -4.88 -14.34 6.20
CA LYS A 119 -4.16 -15.50 6.76
C LYS A 119 -3.41 -16.29 5.67
N GLU A 120 -4.03 -16.50 4.52
CA GLU A 120 -3.41 -17.18 3.37
C GLU A 120 -2.13 -16.50 2.88
N VAL A 121 -1.99 -15.19 3.06
CA VAL A 121 -0.76 -14.46 2.72
C VAL A 121 0.38 -14.88 3.65
N LEU A 122 0.11 -15.11 4.93
CA LEU A 122 1.13 -15.55 5.91
C LEU A 122 1.41 -17.05 5.82
N ASP A 123 0.38 -17.87 5.54
CA ASP A 123 0.53 -19.33 5.49
C ASP A 123 1.26 -19.81 4.24
N ASN A 124 1.14 -19.09 3.12
CA ASN A 124 1.71 -19.50 1.84
C ASN A 124 3.06 -18.80 1.61
N PRO A 125 4.12 -19.54 1.20
CA PRO A 125 5.46 -18.98 0.99
C PRO A 125 5.58 -18.21 -0.32
N LEU A 126 4.54 -17.46 -0.71
CA LEU A 126 4.51 -16.67 -1.94
C LEU A 126 5.58 -15.58 -1.90
N THR A 127 6.27 -15.43 -3.02
CA THR A 127 7.21 -14.33 -3.22
C THR A 127 6.48 -13.11 -3.77
N TYR A 128 7.11 -11.94 -3.65
CA TYR A 128 6.50 -10.69 -4.11
C TYR A 128 6.10 -10.72 -5.60
N PRO A 129 6.95 -11.18 -6.54
CA PRO A 129 6.55 -11.23 -7.95
C PRO A 129 5.42 -12.23 -8.22
N GLN A 130 5.37 -13.36 -7.52
CA GLN A 130 4.28 -14.33 -7.66
C GLN A 130 2.94 -13.72 -7.21
N TRP A 131 2.94 -13.07 -6.05
CA TRP A 131 1.75 -12.37 -5.55
C TRP A 131 1.31 -11.25 -6.51
N LEU A 132 2.24 -10.43 -6.97
CA LEU A 132 1.89 -9.29 -7.83
C LEU A 132 1.39 -9.74 -9.21
N SER A 133 1.97 -10.81 -9.77
CA SER A 133 1.48 -11.46 -11.00
C SER A 133 0.04 -11.92 -10.84
N TRP A 134 -0.25 -12.69 -9.77
CA TRP A 134 -1.61 -13.14 -9.46
C TRP A 134 -2.58 -11.95 -9.27
N LYS A 135 -2.18 -10.94 -8.49
CA LYS A 135 -2.99 -9.76 -8.20
C LYS A 135 -3.33 -9.00 -9.48
N GLU A 136 -2.39 -8.85 -10.41
CA GLU A 136 -2.64 -8.18 -11.69
C GLU A 136 -3.56 -9.00 -12.59
N GLU A 137 -3.39 -10.33 -12.61
CA GLU A 137 -4.22 -11.22 -13.42
C GLU A 137 -5.71 -11.17 -13.05
N THR A 138 -6.08 -10.71 -11.85
CA THR A 138 -7.50 -10.52 -11.51
C THR A 138 -8.18 -9.53 -12.45
N SER A 139 -7.47 -8.51 -12.93
CA SER A 139 -8.00 -7.56 -13.93
C SER A 139 -8.36 -8.23 -15.26
N PHE A 140 -7.81 -9.41 -15.54
CA PHE A 140 -7.98 -10.15 -16.80
C PHE A 140 -8.84 -11.42 -16.63
N GLY A 141 -9.55 -11.56 -15.51
CA GLY A 141 -10.37 -12.74 -15.21
C GLY A 141 -9.61 -13.88 -14.53
N GLY A 142 -8.45 -13.59 -13.95
CA GLY A 142 -7.68 -14.53 -13.14
C GLY A 142 -8.38 -14.91 -11.84
N SER A 143 -7.85 -15.92 -11.16
CA SER A 143 -8.47 -16.44 -9.93
C SER A 143 -8.48 -15.40 -8.80
N THR A 144 -9.54 -15.38 -7.99
CA THR A 144 -9.64 -14.53 -6.78
C THR A 144 -8.97 -15.16 -5.54
N THR A 145 -8.48 -16.40 -5.67
CA THR A 145 -7.68 -17.08 -4.65
C THR A 145 -6.23 -17.12 -5.10
N VAL A 146 -5.30 -16.80 -4.20
CA VAL A 146 -3.88 -16.71 -4.52
C VAL A 146 -3.24 -18.05 -4.95
N THR A 147 -3.85 -19.17 -4.54
CA THR A 147 -3.47 -20.53 -4.93
C THR A 147 -4.25 -21.06 -6.13
N GLY A 148 -5.05 -20.20 -6.77
CA GLY A 148 -5.86 -20.57 -7.93
C GLY A 148 -5.03 -20.71 -9.21
N PRO A 149 -5.64 -21.20 -10.30
CA PRO A 149 -4.95 -21.29 -11.58
C PRO A 149 -4.56 -19.88 -12.07
N SER A 150 -3.32 -19.74 -12.51
CA SER A 150 -2.83 -18.54 -13.19
C SER A 150 -3.28 -18.53 -14.65
N LEU A 151 -3.47 -17.33 -15.19
CA LEU A 151 -3.70 -17.12 -16.62
C LEU A 151 -2.42 -17.23 -17.46
N ASP A 152 -1.25 -17.27 -16.81
CA ASP A 152 0.06 -17.25 -17.46
C ASP A 152 0.25 -16.01 -18.34
N LEU A 153 -0.38 -14.88 -17.96
CA LEU A 153 -0.49 -13.67 -18.77
C LEU A 153 0.47 -12.56 -18.32
N ILE A 154 0.60 -12.38 -17.01
CA ILE A 154 1.41 -11.32 -16.39
C ILE A 154 2.49 -11.99 -15.56
N HIS A 155 3.75 -11.67 -15.85
CA HIS A 155 4.92 -12.28 -15.23
C HIS A 155 5.82 -11.23 -14.61
N TYR A 156 5.61 -10.93 -13.33
CA TYR A 156 6.56 -10.11 -12.60
C TYR A 156 7.84 -10.89 -12.30
N GLN A 157 8.97 -10.20 -12.40
CA GLN A 157 10.30 -10.74 -12.11
C GLN A 157 11.06 -9.76 -11.23
N ALA A 158 11.80 -10.28 -10.25
CA ALA A 158 12.66 -9.44 -9.41
C ALA A 158 14.00 -10.09 -9.08
N ASN A 159 14.96 -9.25 -8.68
CA ASN A 159 16.29 -9.69 -8.23
C ASN A 159 16.26 -10.32 -6.82
N ILE A 160 15.22 -10.06 -6.03
CA ILE A 160 15.03 -10.62 -4.67
C ILE A 160 13.64 -11.23 -4.60
N ASN A 161 13.56 -12.56 -4.48
CA ASN A 161 12.32 -13.32 -4.53
C ASN A 161 12.12 -14.11 -3.24
N THR A 162 11.87 -13.39 -2.14
CA THR A 162 11.63 -14.00 -0.83
C THR A 162 10.24 -13.67 -0.33
N HIS A 163 9.70 -14.55 0.51
CA HIS A 163 8.45 -14.31 1.20
C HIS A 163 8.55 -13.14 2.20
N ASP A 164 9.69 -12.99 2.88
CA ASP A 164 9.91 -11.87 3.80
C ASP A 164 9.84 -10.51 3.08
N LEU A 165 10.39 -10.41 1.86
CA LEU A 165 10.29 -9.17 1.07
C LEU A 165 8.85 -8.86 0.65
N PHE A 166 8.06 -9.88 0.33
CA PHE A 166 6.63 -9.70 0.07
C PHE A 166 5.91 -9.12 1.28
N LEU A 167 6.15 -9.68 2.47
CA LEU A 167 5.57 -9.13 3.70
C LEU A 167 6.07 -7.72 4.00
N ASP A 168 7.34 -7.41 3.69
CA ASP A 168 7.88 -6.06 3.84
C ASP A 168 7.16 -5.05 2.94
N PHE A 169 6.86 -5.41 1.69
CA PHE A 169 6.06 -4.55 0.81
C PHE A 169 4.66 -4.31 1.39
N VAL A 170 3.95 -5.40 1.71
CA VAL A 170 2.56 -5.33 2.16
C VAL A 170 2.47 -4.49 3.43
N LEU A 171 3.33 -4.72 4.41
CA LEU A 171 3.31 -3.97 5.66
C LEU A 171 3.75 -2.51 5.47
N ALA A 172 4.73 -2.24 4.59
CA ALA A 172 5.08 -0.86 4.25
C ALA A 172 3.92 -0.12 3.57
N HIS A 173 3.16 -0.79 2.70
CA HIS A 173 1.96 -0.25 2.07
C HIS A 173 0.91 0.12 3.13
N GLU A 174 0.55 -0.80 4.02
CA GLU A 174 -0.43 -0.51 5.07
C GLU A 174 0.04 0.59 6.03
N PHE A 175 1.34 0.64 6.35
CA PHE A 175 1.89 1.72 7.16
C PHE A 175 1.90 3.06 6.42
N GLY A 176 2.02 3.05 5.09
CA GLY A 176 1.79 4.21 4.23
C GLY A 176 0.41 4.82 4.45
N HIS A 177 -0.65 4.01 4.44
CA HIS A 177 -1.99 4.49 4.78
C HIS A 177 -2.08 5.10 6.19
N LEU A 178 -1.48 4.44 7.19
CA LEU A 178 -1.47 4.98 8.56
C LEU A 178 -0.76 6.35 8.63
N PHE A 179 0.34 6.54 7.89
CA PHE A 179 0.97 7.85 7.78
C PHE A 179 0.06 8.88 7.12
N ASP A 180 -0.65 8.53 6.04
CA ASP A 180 -1.62 9.45 5.41
C ASP A 180 -2.74 9.84 6.37
N PHE A 181 -3.33 8.87 7.08
CA PHE A 181 -4.39 9.11 8.04
C PHE A 181 -4.01 10.15 9.09
N THR A 182 -2.81 10.01 9.67
CA THR A 182 -2.33 10.90 10.73
C THR A 182 -1.84 12.25 10.19
N ASN A 183 -1.15 12.25 9.04
CA ASN A 183 -0.46 13.44 8.51
C ASN A 183 -1.25 14.18 7.43
N LYS A 184 -2.43 13.67 7.04
CA LYS A 184 -3.33 14.24 6.03
C LYS A 184 -2.65 14.47 4.67
N LEU A 185 -1.86 13.50 4.23
CA LEU A 185 -1.05 13.61 3.02
C LEU A 185 -1.93 13.73 1.76
N ASN A 186 -3.10 13.08 1.76
CA ASN A 186 -4.13 13.16 0.72
C ASN A 186 -5.28 14.11 1.10
N GLN A 187 -4.98 15.34 1.52
CA GLN A 187 -6.02 16.30 1.87
C GLN A 187 -6.75 16.84 0.63
N LEU A 188 -8.08 16.73 0.64
CA LEU A 188 -8.99 17.37 -0.32
C LEU A 188 -9.61 18.63 0.29
N VAL A 189 -9.97 19.58 -0.57
CA VAL A 189 -10.72 20.79 -0.24
C VAL A 189 -11.99 20.88 -1.10
N ASP A 190 -12.86 21.82 -0.75
CA ASP A 190 -14.12 22.09 -1.46
C ASP A 190 -15.04 20.85 -1.58
N CYS A 191 -14.98 19.98 -0.58
CA CYS A 191 -15.83 18.81 -0.44
C CYS A 191 -16.29 18.59 1.00
N ARG A 192 -17.41 17.89 1.13
CA ARG A 192 -17.92 17.40 2.42
C ARG A 192 -18.33 15.93 2.27
N TRP A 193 -18.33 15.22 3.39
CA TRP A 193 -18.94 13.90 3.47
C TRP A 193 -20.46 14.05 3.65
N GLU A 194 -21.23 13.30 2.86
CA GLU A 194 -22.66 13.12 3.06
C GLU A 194 -22.94 11.64 3.32
N GLU A 195 -23.66 11.33 4.40
CA GLU A 195 -24.08 9.95 4.67
C GLU A 195 -25.28 9.58 3.81
N ASP A 196 -25.28 8.35 3.28
CA ASP A 196 -26.38 7.74 2.56
C ASP A 196 -26.56 6.28 3.01
N ASP A 197 -27.52 5.57 2.42
CA ASP A 197 -27.82 4.16 2.73
C ASP A 197 -26.65 3.20 2.42
N HIS A 198 -25.57 3.69 1.79
CA HIS A 198 -24.40 2.93 1.35
C HIS A 198 -23.14 3.33 2.12
N GLY A 199 -23.30 4.05 3.25
CA GLY A 199 -22.19 4.42 4.12
C GLY A 199 -21.68 5.84 3.92
N GLY A 200 -22.14 6.53 2.87
CA GLY A 200 -21.82 7.92 2.55
C GLY A 200 -20.83 8.10 1.40
N HIS A 201 -20.75 9.33 0.90
CA HIS A 201 -19.88 9.72 -0.21
C HIS A 201 -19.39 11.16 -0.09
N LEU A 202 -18.33 11.48 -0.85
CA LEU A 202 -17.85 12.85 -0.97
C LEU A 202 -18.70 13.64 -1.97
N VAL A 203 -19.17 14.82 -1.54
CA VAL A 203 -19.92 15.76 -2.36
C VAL A 203 -19.15 17.07 -2.48
N GLY A 204 -19.06 17.61 -3.69
CA GLY A 204 -18.36 18.84 -4.02
C GLY A 204 -17.29 18.64 -5.09
N ALA A 205 -16.44 19.65 -5.27
CA ALA A 205 -15.37 19.58 -6.28
C ALA A 205 -14.24 18.62 -5.88
N CYS A 206 -14.04 18.41 -4.57
CA CYS A 206 -13.09 17.43 -4.03
C CYS A 206 -11.67 17.59 -4.58
N THR A 207 -11.18 18.83 -4.63
CA THR A 207 -9.89 19.15 -5.26
C THR A 207 -8.73 18.86 -4.30
N PRO A 208 -7.62 18.28 -4.78
CA PRO A 208 -6.42 18.14 -3.95
C PRO A 208 -5.93 19.48 -3.41
N MET A 209 -5.63 19.52 -2.11
CA MET A 209 -5.02 20.69 -1.48
C MET A 209 -3.66 20.98 -2.14
N PRO A 210 -3.35 22.23 -2.53
CA PRO A 210 -2.04 22.57 -3.08
C PRO A 210 -0.90 22.17 -2.13
N GLY A 211 0.09 21.44 -2.64
CA GLY A 211 1.23 20.95 -1.86
C GLY A 211 0.98 19.65 -1.09
N SER A 212 -0.24 19.08 -1.17
CA SER A 212 -0.52 17.71 -0.72
C SER A 212 0.05 16.65 -1.68
N TRP A 213 0.17 15.40 -1.24
CA TRP A 213 0.55 14.28 -2.10
C TRP A 213 -0.32 14.20 -3.35
N SER A 214 -1.65 14.22 -3.17
CA SER A 214 -2.58 14.02 -4.28
C SER A 214 -2.46 15.12 -5.33
N SER A 215 -2.00 16.33 -4.97
CA SER A 215 -1.81 17.43 -5.92
C SER A 215 -0.73 17.18 -6.99
N LEU A 216 0.08 16.12 -6.84
CA LEU A 216 1.11 15.74 -7.81
C LEU A 216 0.55 15.06 -9.06
N SER A 217 -0.54 14.29 -8.92
CA SER A 217 -1.06 13.46 -10.01
C SER A 217 -2.59 13.39 -10.11
N TRP A 218 -3.33 13.95 -9.16
CA TRP A 218 -4.78 13.87 -9.07
C TRP A 218 -5.46 15.22 -9.27
N GLN A 219 -6.68 15.18 -9.79
CA GLN A 219 -7.59 16.34 -9.86
C GLN A 219 -8.87 16.13 -9.04
N GLY A 220 -9.04 14.95 -8.44
CA GLY A 220 -10.11 14.57 -7.52
C GLY A 220 -9.76 13.28 -6.79
N ALA A 221 -10.66 12.78 -5.94
CA ALA A 221 -10.41 11.59 -5.12
C ALA A 221 -10.04 10.32 -5.94
N THR A 222 -10.66 10.14 -7.11
CA THR A 222 -10.51 8.95 -7.98
C THR A 222 -10.17 9.31 -9.42
N SER A 223 -9.89 10.58 -9.69
CA SER A 223 -9.60 11.09 -11.04
C SER A 223 -8.18 11.65 -11.11
N PRO A 224 -7.27 11.02 -11.89
CA PRO A 224 -5.96 11.59 -12.16
C PRO A 224 -6.08 12.85 -13.02
N THR A 225 -5.02 13.64 -13.08
CA THR A 225 -4.92 14.71 -14.09
C THR A 225 -4.84 14.10 -15.50
N PRO A 226 -5.21 14.82 -16.57
CA PRO A 226 -5.18 14.28 -17.93
C PRO A 226 -3.80 13.80 -18.39
N ALA A 227 -2.72 14.38 -17.84
CA ALA A 227 -1.35 13.96 -18.14
C ALA A 227 -0.97 12.63 -17.48
N ASN A 228 -1.73 12.18 -16.49
CA ASN A 228 -1.49 10.94 -15.74
C ASN A 228 -2.56 9.88 -15.96
N ASP A 229 -3.64 10.20 -16.68
CA ASP A 229 -4.61 9.20 -17.12
C ASP A 229 -4.03 8.41 -18.30
N TYR A 230 -4.32 7.12 -18.38
CA TYR A 230 -3.78 6.24 -19.42
C TYR A 230 -4.77 5.12 -19.76
N PRO A 231 -4.61 4.44 -20.91
CA PRO A 231 -5.54 3.40 -21.34
C PRO A 231 -5.74 2.31 -20.28
N PHE A 232 -6.98 1.88 -20.10
CA PHE A 232 -7.38 0.78 -19.23
C PHE A 232 -7.26 1.03 -17.72
N ARG A 233 -6.76 2.20 -17.27
CA ARG A 233 -6.60 2.51 -15.85
C ARG A 233 -7.91 2.43 -15.05
N LYS A 234 -9.04 2.86 -15.62
CA LYS A 234 -10.33 2.81 -14.90
C LYS A 234 -10.92 1.41 -14.88
N GLU A 235 -10.48 0.57 -15.81
CA GLU A 235 -10.93 -0.79 -16.03
C GLU A 235 -10.06 -1.82 -15.27
N THR A 236 -8.88 -1.44 -14.79
CA THR A 236 -8.11 -2.28 -13.86
C THR A 236 -8.88 -2.46 -12.56
N CYS A 237 -8.93 -3.69 -12.10
CA CYS A 237 -9.60 -4.10 -10.86
C CYS A 237 -8.76 -5.15 -10.15
N PHE A 238 -8.78 -5.10 -8.82
CA PHE A 238 -7.96 -5.93 -7.97
C PHE A 238 -8.86 -6.68 -7.01
N TYR A 239 -8.75 -8.01 -6.97
CA TYR A 239 -9.54 -8.93 -6.14
C TYR A 239 -11.04 -9.04 -6.49
N PHE A 240 -11.71 -7.94 -6.82
CA PHE A 240 -13.13 -7.91 -7.15
C PHE A 240 -13.42 -7.04 -8.37
N CYS A 241 -13.73 -7.71 -9.47
CA CYS A 241 -13.92 -7.08 -10.78
C CYS A 241 -15.39 -7.01 -11.23
N ASN A 242 -16.33 -7.47 -10.41
CA ASN A 242 -17.77 -7.49 -10.74
C ASN A 242 -18.12 -8.15 -12.09
N GLY A 243 -17.30 -9.11 -12.55
CA GLY A 243 -17.48 -9.76 -13.86
C GLY A 243 -17.04 -8.92 -15.06
N HIS A 244 -16.43 -7.76 -14.85
CA HIS A 244 -15.85 -6.91 -15.88
C HIS A 244 -14.33 -7.10 -15.91
N TYR A 245 -13.82 -7.65 -17.01
CA TYR A 245 -12.40 -7.98 -17.15
C TYR A 245 -11.83 -7.35 -18.42
N LEU A 246 -10.56 -6.98 -18.36
CA LEU A 246 -9.78 -6.56 -19.50
C LEU A 246 -9.49 -7.74 -20.44
N PRO A 247 -9.56 -7.55 -21.77
CA PRO A 247 -8.98 -8.48 -22.72
C PRO A 247 -7.49 -8.67 -22.49
N ALA A 248 -6.99 -9.91 -22.58
CA ALA A 248 -5.56 -10.20 -22.44
C ALA A 248 -4.67 -9.38 -23.40
N ALA A 249 -5.17 -9.07 -24.60
CA ALA A 249 -4.47 -8.24 -25.60
C ALA A 249 -4.17 -6.81 -25.13
N ASP A 250 -4.89 -6.31 -24.12
CA ASP A 250 -4.77 -4.94 -23.63
C ASP A 250 -3.69 -4.78 -22.54
N SER A 251 -3.11 -5.89 -22.05
CA SER A 251 -2.08 -5.88 -21.00
C SER A 251 -0.85 -5.05 -21.37
N THR A 252 -0.40 -5.13 -22.62
CA THR A 252 0.77 -4.37 -23.10
C THR A 252 0.47 -2.87 -23.09
N ALA A 253 -0.71 -2.45 -23.55
CA ALA A 253 -1.10 -1.05 -23.57
C ALA A 253 -1.30 -0.48 -22.15
N MET A 254 -1.81 -1.29 -21.22
CA MET A 254 -1.92 -0.94 -19.80
C MET A 254 -0.54 -0.62 -19.20
N PHE A 255 0.46 -1.49 -19.37
CA PHE A 255 1.80 -1.25 -18.84
C PHE A 255 2.57 -0.16 -19.58
N SER A 256 2.41 -0.02 -20.90
CA SER A 256 2.93 1.14 -21.63
C SER A 256 2.36 2.45 -21.10
N GLY A 257 1.06 2.47 -20.77
CA GLY A 257 0.37 3.61 -20.16
C GLY A 257 0.93 3.95 -18.78
N LEU A 258 1.13 2.93 -17.92
CA LEU A 258 1.75 3.10 -16.61
C LEU A 258 3.13 3.78 -16.72
N LEU A 259 4.01 3.30 -17.61
CA LEU A 259 5.34 3.87 -17.82
C LEU A 259 5.31 5.32 -18.37
N GLY A 260 4.19 5.76 -18.93
CA GLY A 260 3.97 7.13 -19.37
C GLY A 260 3.34 8.05 -18.31
N SER A 261 3.05 7.53 -17.12
CA SER A 261 2.32 8.24 -16.06
C SER A 261 3.20 8.55 -14.85
N ASN A 262 2.69 9.38 -13.93
CA ASN A 262 3.29 9.63 -12.62
C ASN A 262 2.87 8.56 -11.58
N PHE A 263 2.47 7.33 -11.94
CA PHE A 263 2.12 6.28 -10.97
C PHE A 263 3.20 5.22 -10.83
N ALA A 264 3.46 4.74 -9.61
CA ALA A 264 4.48 3.74 -9.32
C ALA A 264 4.08 2.31 -9.72
N SER A 265 2.77 2.03 -9.73
CA SER A 265 2.17 0.75 -10.13
C SER A 265 0.78 0.98 -10.71
N THR A 266 0.20 -0.05 -11.34
CA THR A 266 -1.21 -0.02 -11.76
C THR A 266 -2.14 0.13 -10.56
N TYR A 267 -1.80 -0.47 -9.41
CA TYR A 267 -2.56 -0.32 -8.16
C TYR A 267 -2.52 1.12 -7.62
N ALA A 268 -1.36 1.77 -7.69
CA ALA A 268 -1.19 3.18 -7.32
C ALA A 268 -2.06 4.12 -8.18
N ALA A 269 -2.41 3.72 -9.40
CA ALA A 269 -3.25 4.50 -10.30
C ALA A 269 -4.76 4.34 -10.05
N SER A 270 -5.16 3.51 -9.07
CA SER A 270 -6.56 3.25 -8.75
C SER A 270 -7.20 4.40 -7.97
N ASN A 271 -6.53 4.91 -6.93
CA ASN A 271 -6.95 6.06 -6.13
C ASN A 271 -5.76 6.72 -5.42
N MET A 272 -5.97 7.94 -4.92
CA MET A 272 -4.91 8.75 -4.29
C MET A 272 -4.34 8.16 -2.98
N ALA A 273 -5.12 7.38 -2.23
CA ALA A 273 -4.67 6.79 -0.98
C ALA A 273 -3.69 5.63 -1.26
N ASP A 274 -4.07 4.74 -2.18
CA ASP A 274 -3.20 3.65 -2.66
C ASP A 274 -1.97 4.19 -3.39
N ASP A 275 -2.09 5.31 -4.09
CA ASP A 275 -0.96 5.97 -4.75
C ASP A 275 0.17 6.31 -3.77
N TRP A 276 -0.18 6.95 -2.64
CA TRP A 276 0.78 7.23 -1.58
C TRP A 276 1.35 5.95 -0.98
N ALA A 277 0.48 5.02 -0.58
CA ALA A 277 0.88 3.79 0.10
C ALA A 277 1.81 2.92 -0.77
N GLU A 278 1.46 2.72 -2.04
CA GLU A 278 2.29 2.01 -3.02
C GLU A 278 3.62 2.74 -3.22
N THR A 279 3.60 4.05 -3.45
CA THR A 279 4.83 4.79 -3.71
C THR A 279 5.77 4.77 -2.50
N PHE A 280 5.23 4.87 -1.29
CA PHE A 280 5.98 4.70 -0.05
C PHE A 280 6.59 3.29 0.05
N ALA A 281 5.81 2.24 -0.20
CA ALA A 281 6.31 0.86 -0.20
C ALA A 281 7.43 0.65 -1.23
N TYR A 282 7.23 1.09 -2.48
CA TYR A 282 8.25 1.04 -3.52
C TYR A 282 9.51 1.83 -3.15
N TYR A 283 9.37 3.02 -2.56
CA TYR A 283 10.49 3.81 -2.08
C TYR A 283 11.31 3.03 -1.04
N THR A 284 10.66 2.41 -0.06
CA THR A 284 11.36 1.61 0.96
C THR A 284 12.07 0.38 0.36
N MET A 285 11.51 -0.25 -0.66
CA MET A 285 12.12 -1.45 -1.27
C MET A 285 13.22 -1.12 -2.27
N ILE A 286 12.96 -0.22 -3.22
CA ILE A 286 13.91 0.12 -4.27
C ILE A 286 15.08 0.91 -3.67
N GLN A 287 14.79 1.98 -2.93
CA GLN A 287 15.84 2.89 -2.47
C GLN A 287 16.57 2.38 -1.24
N ALA A 288 15.88 1.73 -0.29
CA ALA A 288 16.54 1.23 0.91
C ALA A 288 17.14 -0.18 0.75
N ARG A 289 16.69 -0.97 -0.24
CA ARG A 289 17.10 -2.39 -0.37
C ARG A 289 17.62 -2.79 -1.75
N GLY A 290 17.69 -1.87 -2.72
CA GLY A 290 18.21 -2.16 -4.05
C GLY A 290 17.33 -3.14 -4.84
N PHE A 291 16.03 -3.14 -4.55
CA PHE A 291 15.07 -4.00 -5.25
C PHE A 291 14.94 -3.60 -6.72
N GLN A 292 14.94 -4.60 -7.60
CA GLN A 292 14.71 -4.45 -9.04
C GLN A 292 13.49 -5.27 -9.44
N LEU A 293 12.58 -4.65 -10.19
CA LEU A 293 11.30 -5.21 -10.59
C LEU A 293 11.04 -4.96 -12.07
N TYR A 294 10.63 -6.02 -12.75
CA TYR A 294 10.21 -6.02 -14.14
C TYR A 294 8.87 -6.73 -14.25
N VAL A 295 8.10 -6.40 -15.27
CA VAL A 295 6.92 -7.18 -15.65
C VAL A 295 7.00 -7.55 -17.11
N GLU A 296 6.73 -8.82 -17.40
CA GLU A 296 6.63 -9.34 -18.75
C GLU A 296 5.16 -9.67 -19.06
N THR A 297 4.69 -9.23 -20.23
CA THR A 297 3.41 -9.66 -20.78
C THR A 297 3.45 -9.66 -22.29
N HIS A 298 2.91 -10.71 -22.92
CA HIS A 298 2.89 -10.87 -24.37
C HIS A 298 4.29 -10.71 -25.03
N GLY A 299 5.34 -11.16 -24.33
CA GLY A 299 6.73 -11.04 -24.77
C GLY A 299 7.34 -9.64 -24.68
N ASN A 300 6.59 -8.64 -24.19
CA ASN A 300 7.11 -7.31 -23.88
C ASN A 300 7.56 -7.26 -22.43
N VAL A 301 8.73 -6.68 -22.18
CA VAL A 301 9.29 -6.48 -20.84
C VAL A 301 9.27 -5.00 -20.49
N PHE A 302 8.72 -4.67 -19.32
CA PHE A 302 8.63 -3.32 -18.80
C PHE A 302 9.50 -3.20 -17.54
N ASP A 303 10.40 -2.21 -17.53
CA ASP A 303 11.31 -1.92 -16.42
C ASP A 303 10.63 -0.99 -15.40
N LEU A 304 10.01 -1.58 -14.37
CA LEU A 304 9.29 -0.82 -13.35
C LEU A 304 10.23 -0.12 -12.38
N THR A 305 11.43 -0.65 -12.16
CA THR A 305 12.47 0.05 -11.37
C THR A 305 13.01 1.26 -12.12
N GLY A 306 13.29 1.13 -13.41
CA GLY A 306 13.67 2.25 -14.28
C GLY A 306 12.58 3.31 -14.35
N HIS A 307 11.31 2.90 -14.46
CA HIS A 307 10.16 3.79 -14.35
C HIS A 307 10.13 4.52 -13.01
N PHE A 308 10.26 3.80 -11.91
CA PHE A 308 10.29 4.38 -10.57
C PHE A 308 11.43 5.39 -10.40
N ALA A 309 12.56 5.21 -11.08
CA ALA A 309 13.70 6.12 -11.07
C ALA A 309 13.61 7.28 -12.09
N SER A 310 12.61 7.28 -12.97
CA SER A 310 12.49 8.26 -14.06
C SER A 310 12.18 9.68 -13.58
N ASP A 311 12.29 10.64 -14.52
CA ASP A 311 11.86 12.03 -14.31
C ASP A 311 10.36 12.15 -14.08
N LEU A 312 9.56 11.19 -14.58
CA LEU A 312 8.12 11.20 -14.34
C LEU A 312 7.82 11.09 -12.86
N LEU A 313 8.55 10.27 -12.09
CA LEU A 313 8.28 10.02 -10.67
C LEU A 313 9.15 10.85 -9.70
N VAL A 314 9.98 11.77 -10.20
CA VAL A 314 10.96 12.50 -9.37
C VAL A 314 10.29 13.33 -8.27
N SER A 315 9.17 13.98 -8.56
CA SER A 315 8.41 14.79 -7.59
C SER A 315 7.84 13.94 -6.46
N LYS A 316 7.37 12.72 -6.78
CA LYS A 316 6.84 11.77 -5.79
C LYS A 316 7.94 11.23 -4.90
N ARG A 317 9.08 10.83 -5.46
CA ARG A 317 10.24 10.41 -4.64
C ARG A 317 10.71 11.53 -3.72
N ALA A 318 10.83 12.75 -4.25
CA ALA A 318 11.21 13.92 -3.46
C ALA A 318 10.21 14.24 -2.33
N TYR A 319 8.91 14.01 -2.56
CA TYR A 319 7.90 14.17 -1.53
C TYR A 319 8.06 13.14 -0.40
N VAL A 320 8.26 11.84 -0.73
CA VAL A 320 8.52 10.79 0.27
C VAL A 320 9.78 11.11 1.07
N GLU A 321 10.86 11.54 0.40
CA GLU A 321 12.10 11.97 1.04
C GLU A 321 11.87 13.15 1.99
N ALA A 322 11.18 14.20 1.54
CA ALA A 322 10.89 15.37 2.35
C ALA A 322 10.00 15.02 3.56
N PHE A 323 9.02 14.14 3.39
CA PHE A 323 8.18 13.63 4.47
C PHE A 323 9.03 12.93 5.53
N LEU A 324 9.91 12.01 5.11
CA LEU A 324 10.77 11.24 6.00
C LEU A 324 11.88 12.06 6.68
N GLN A 325 12.20 13.25 6.13
CA GLN A 325 13.18 14.19 6.69
C GLN A 325 12.54 15.30 7.55
N SER A 326 11.21 15.38 7.58
CA SER A 326 10.47 16.38 8.34
C SER A 326 9.87 15.76 9.60
N PRO A 327 9.49 16.56 10.62
CA PRO A 327 8.65 16.07 11.69
C PRO A 327 7.31 15.56 11.12
N PHE A 328 7.05 14.28 11.28
CA PHE A 328 5.77 13.63 11.00
C PHE A 328 5.23 12.99 12.29
N LEU A 329 3.96 12.60 12.24
CA LEU A 329 3.23 11.98 13.34
C LEU A 329 2.98 10.51 13.05
N TYR A 330 3.06 9.67 14.09
CA TYR A 330 2.51 8.32 14.08
C TYR A 330 1.05 8.31 14.57
N PRO A 331 0.27 7.25 14.28
CA PRO A 331 -1.07 7.09 14.83
C PRO A 331 -1.15 7.33 16.35
N GLY A 332 -2.15 8.09 16.79
CA GLY A 332 -2.29 8.49 18.20
C GLY A 332 -1.42 9.68 18.63
N GLU A 333 -0.47 10.11 17.79
CA GLU A 333 0.29 11.33 18.02
C GLU A 333 -0.43 12.54 17.41
N GLY A 334 -0.72 13.55 18.24
CA GLY A 334 -1.34 14.81 17.83
C GLY A 334 -2.81 14.98 18.22
N ASN A 335 -3.27 16.23 18.21
CA ASN A 335 -4.69 16.59 18.35
C ASN A 335 -5.33 16.64 16.97
N VAL A 336 -5.25 15.53 16.22
CA VAL A 336 -5.97 15.43 14.95
C VAL A 336 -7.44 15.26 15.29
N THR A 337 -8.21 16.35 15.20
CA THR A 337 -9.65 16.24 15.13
C THR A 337 -10.00 15.49 13.85
N PRO A 338 -10.84 14.45 13.94
CA PRO A 338 -11.30 13.74 12.76
C PRO A 338 -12.01 14.75 11.86
N HIS A 339 -11.59 14.83 10.60
CA HIS A 339 -12.60 14.95 9.56
C HIS A 339 -13.02 13.52 9.29
N SER A 340 -14.32 13.27 9.31
CA SER A 340 -14.97 11.98 9.10
C SER A 340 -14.43 11.29 7.84
N ARG A 341 -13.30 10.60 7.97
CA ARG A 341 -12.77 9.66 7.00
C ARG A 341 -13.08 8.30 7.57
N LYS A 342 -14.29 7.81 7.29
CA LYS A 342 -14.49 6.38 7.12
C LYS A 342 -13.69 6.02 5.88
N THR A 343 -12.42 5.69 6.06
CA THR A 343 -11.66 5.01 4.99
C THR A 343 -11.88 3.53 5.21
N ILE A 344 -13.12 3.09 5.00
CA ILE A 344 -13.29 1.79 4.40
C ILE A 344 -12.74 2.02 2.99
N ILE A 345 -11.55 1.51 2.71
CA ILE A 345 -11.15 1.19 1.34
C ILE A 345 -12.18 0.13 0.94
N ASP A 346 -13.34 0.58 0.48
CA ASP A 346 -14.42 -0.31 0.10
C ASP A 346 -13.96 -1.12 -1.10
N ARG A 347 -14.35 -2.39 -1.01
CA ARG A 347 -13.87 -3.56 -1.73
C ARG A 347 -14.31 -3.61 -3.18
#